data_AF-A0A4R4XH43-F1
#
_entry.id   AF-A0A4R4XH43-F1
#
_cell.length_a   1.000
_cell.length_b   1.000
_cell.length_c   1.000
_cell.angle_alpha   90.00
_cell.angle_beta   90.00
_cell.angle_gamma   90.00
#
_symmetry.space_group_name_H-M   'P 1'
#
loop_
_entity.id
_entity.type
_entity.pdbx_description
1 polymer ?
#
loop_
_entity_poly.entity_id
_entity_poly.type
_entity_poly.pdbx_seq_one_letter_code
_entity_poly.pdbx_strand_id
1 'polypeptide(L)'
;MDGPVVIEYLELLAREASAVEFEGPIIQARAAGADPAAIEELERAKVQALKVRDLLKRRARREAELSALYDTAGDLAALRDLDAVLEAIVHRARQLLATDIAYMTLHDPERGDTYMRVTDGSISAKFRALRLAMGAG
;
A
#
# COMPACT_ATOMS: atom_id res chain seq x y z
N MET A 1 -11.88 24.94 31.66
CA MET A 1 -12.48 25.16 30.33
C MET A 1 -11.49 24.53 29.36
N ASP A 2 -11.43 23.21 29.34
CA ASP A 2 -10.24 22.47 28.84
C ASP A 2 -10.42 22.01 27.38
N GLY A 3 -11.59 22.30 26.79
CA GLY A 3 -12.00 21.82 25.46
C GLY A 3 -11.32 22.48 24.25
N PRO A 4 -11.13 23.82 24.18
CA PRO A 4 -10.66 24.45 22.94
C PRO A 4 -9.17 24.19 22.66
N VAL A 5 -8.33 24.12 23.69
CA VAL A 5 -6.88 23.87 23.57
C VAL A 5 -6.58 22.45 23.06
N VAL A 6 -7.34 21.47 23.52
CA VAL A 6 -7.16 20.07 23.10
C VAL A 6 -7.56 19.87 21.64
N ILE A 7 -8.62 20.55 21.18
CA ILE A 7 -9.10 20.44 19.79
C ILE A 7 -8.05 20.93 18.80
N GLU A 8 -7.41 22.08 19.06
CA GLU A 8 -6.42 22.65 18.14
C GLU A 8 -5.22 21.71 17.90
N TYR A 9 -4.66 21.12 18.96
CA TYR A 9 -3.58 20.14 18.82
C TYR A 9 -4.02 18.83 18.15
N LEU A 10 -5.27 18.41 18.35
CA LEU A 10 -5.83 17.26 17.65
C LEU A 10 -6.02 17.54 16.15
N GLU A 11 -6.41 18.77 15.77
CA GLU A 11 -6.49 19.18 14.36
C GLU A 11 -5.11 19.20 13.70
N LEU A 12 -4.08 19.70 14.40
CA LEU A 12 -2.69 19.62 13.93
C LEU A 12 -2.24 18.17 13.71
N LEU A 13 -2.64 17.25 14.60
CA LEU A 13 -2.37 15.82 14.45
C LEU A 13 -3.13 15.22 13.26
N ALA A 14 -4.43 15.55 13.12
CA ALA A 14 -5.30 14.99 12.09
C ALA A 14 -4.84 15.33 10.67
N ARG A 15 -4.26 16.53 10.48
CA ARG A 15 -3.68 16.95 9.19
C ARG A 15 -2.18 16.66 9.04
N GLU A 16 -1.60 15.91 9.98
CA GLU A 16 -0.18 15.55 10.00
C GLU A 16 0.79 16.75 9.93
N ALA A 17 0.48 17.80 10.67
CA ALA A 17 1.25 19.04 10.66
C ALA A 17 2.74 18.83 10.99
N SER A 18 3.58 19.73 10.49
CA SER A 18 5.01 19.77 10.82
C SER A 18 5.22 20.07 12.31
N ALA A 19 6.36 19.65 12.87
CA ALA A 19 6.66 19.87 14.30
C ALA A 19 6.64 21.36 14.69
N VAL A 20 7.03 22.23 13.76
CA VAL A 20 7.12 23.69 13.97
C VAL A 20 5.73 24.28 14.16
N GLU A 21 4.70 23.76 13.49
CA GLU A 21 3.34 24.28 13.60
C GLU A 21 2.73 24.06 14.99
N PHE A 22 3.24 23.09 15.78
CA PHE A 22 2.82 22.85 17.16
C PHE A 22 3.26 23.96 18.14
N GLU A 23 4.17 24.84 17.73
CA GLU A 23 4.53 26.04 18.49
C GLU A 23 3.51 27.18 18.31
N GLY A 24 2.73 27.14 17.22
CA GLY A 24 1.76 28.17 16.85
C GLY A 24 0.79 28.54 17.98
N PRO A 25 0.08 27.57 18.61
CA PRO A 25 -0.88 27.85 19.67
C PRO A 25 -0.28 28.60 20.87
N ILE A 26 0.95 28.26 21.26
CA ILE A 26 1.65 28.89 22.38
C ILE A 26 2.08 30.32 22.02
N ILE A 27 2.59 30.53 20.80
CA ILE A 27 2.99 31.85 20.33
C ILE A 27 1.77 32.78 20.29
N GLN A 28 0.63 32.30 19.79
CA GLN A 28 -0.61 33.06 19.74
C GLN A 28 -1.14 33.41 21.14
N ALA A 29 -1.14 32.43 22.06
CA ALA A 29 -1.58 32.66 23.43
C ALA A 29 -0.70 33.68 24.18
N ARG A 30 0.63 33.64 23.97
CA ARG A 30 1.54 34.66 24.53
C ARG A 30 1.28 36.04 23.94
N ALA A 31 1.07 36.14 22.63
CA ALA A 31 0.74 37.40 21.96
C ALA A 31 -0.60 37.98 22.43
N ALA A 32 -1.56 37.13 22.78
CA ALA A 32 -2.85 37.51 23.35
C ALA A 32 -2.79 37.87 24.85
N GLY A 33 -1.63 37.78 25.49
CA GLY A 33 -1.47 38.08 26.92
C GLY A 33 -2.15 37.05 27.83
N ALA A 34 -2.23 35.79 27.40
CA ALA A 34 -2.80 34.73 28.23
C ALA A 34 -2.04 34.56 29.55
N ASP A 35 -2.76 34.19 30.60
CA ASP A 35 -2.19 33.92 31.92
C ASP A 35 -1.14 32.79 31.88
N PRO A 36 -0.03 32.88 32.64
CA PRO A 36 0.96 31.83 32.77
C PRO A 36 0.43 30.41 32.94
N ALA A 37 -0.67 30.19 33.68
CA ALA A 37 -1.22 28.84 33.87
C ALA A 37 -1.76 28.25 32.56
N ALA A 38 -2.37 29.06 31.70
CA ALA A 38 -2.86 28.65 30.39
C ALA A 38 -1.70 28.34 29.42
N ILE A 39 -0.62 29.13 29.48
CA ILE A 39 0.60 28.85 28.71
C ILE A 39 1.23 27.52 29.14
N GLU A 40 1.29 27.25 30.44
CA GLU A 40 1.83 25.99 30.96
C GLU A 40 0.99 24.79 30.52
N GLU A 41 -0.35 24.93 30.49
CA GLU A 41 -1.24 23.91 29.96
C GLU A 41 -1.00 23.63 28.48
N LEU A 42 -0.84 24.67 27.66
CA LEU A 42 -0.49 24.53 26.24
C LEU A 42 0.87 23.85 26.03
N GLU A 43 1.89 24.18 26.82
CA GLU A 43 3.20 23.50 26.75
C GLU A 43 3.07 22.00 27.07
N ARG A 44 2.27 21.63 28.10
CA ARG A 44 2.00 20.23 28.41
C ARG A 44 1.26 19.52 27.27
N ALA A 45 0.24 20.17 26.70
CA ALA A 45 -0.52 19.63 25.58
C ALA A 45 0.37 19.43 24.33
N LYS A 46 1.22 20.41 23.99
CA LYS A 46 2.20 20.33 22.91
C LYS A 46 3.11 19.12 23.05
N VAL A 47 3.67 18.91 24.25
CA VAL A 47 4.57 17.77 24.51
C VAL A 47 3.86 16.44 24.26
N GLN A 48 2.60 16.30 24.69
CA GLN A 48 1.84 15.07 24.43
C GLN A 48 1.49 14.90 22.96
N ALA A 49 1.08 15.97 22.29
CA ALA A 49 0.76 15.93 20.87
C ALA A 49 1.99 15.55 20.02
N LEU A 50 3.17 16.11 20.31
CA LEU A 50 4.42 15.74 19.65
C LEU A 50 4.80 14.27 19.86
N LYS A 51 4.56 13.71 21.06
CA LYS A 51 4.75 12.27 21.32
C LYS A 51 3.82 11.40 20.46
N VAL A 52 2.55 11.80 20.34
CA VAL A 52 1.58 11.10 19.48
C VAL A 52 2.01 11.15 18.02
N ARG A 53 2.42 12.33 17.52
CA ARG A 53 2.94 12.52 16.16
C ARG A 53 4.11 11.58 15.88
N ASP A 54 5.08 11.50 16.79
CA ASP A 54 6.24 10.63 16.63
C ASP A 54 5.86 9.13 16.66
N LEU A 55 4.84 8.75 17.44
CA LEU A 55 4.31 7.39 17.44
C LEU A 55 3.64 7.05 16.09
N LEU A 56 2.82 7.95 15.55
CA LEU A 56 2.18 7.77 14.24
C LEU A 56 3.22 7.66 13.12
N LYS A 57 4.23 8.54 13.10
CA LYS A 57 5.33 8.48 12.12
C LYS A 57 6.10 7.16 12.18
N ARG A 58 6.38 6.64 13.38
CA ARG A 58 7.04 5.33 13.55
C ARG A 58 6.16 4.17 13.03
N ARG A 59 4.84 4.23 13.26
CA ARG A 59 3.90 3.22 12.75
C ARG A 59 3.84 3.24 11.23
N ALA A 60 3.64 4.42 10.61
CA ALA A 60 3.60 4.56 9.17
C ALA A 60 4.89 4.06 8.49
N ARG A 61 6.06 4.38 9.08
CA ARG A 61 7.34 3.84 8.58
C ARG A 61 7.40 2.32 8.66
N ARG A 62 6.96 1.73 9.77
CA ARG A 62 6.96 0.28 9.95
C ARG A 62 5.99 -0.42 8.99
N GLU A 63 4.84 0.19 8.73
CA GLU A 63 3.89 -0.30 7.73
C GLU A 63 4.50 -0.28 6.33
N ALA A 64 5.18 0.81 5.94
CA ALA A 64 5.89 0.88 4.67
C ALA A 64 7.01 -0.16 4.55
N GLU A 65 7.80 -0.36 5.63
CA GLU A 65 8.86 -1.38 5.69
C GLU A 65 8.29 -2.81 5.56
N LEU A 66 7.16 -3.09 6.20
CA LEU A 66 6.48 -4.40 6.08
C LEU A 66 5.89 -4.62 4.69
N SER A 67 5.29 -3.59 4.08
CA SER A 67 4.78 -3.68 2.71
C SER A 67 5.89 -4.04 1.74
N ALA A 68 7.04 -3.35 1.81
CA ALA A 68 8.19 -3.62 0.96
C ALA A 68 8.75 -5.05 1.17
N LEU A 69 8.74 -5.55 2.41
CA LEU A 69 9.14 -6.92 2.72
C LEU A 69 8.18 -7.95 2.12
N TYR A 70 6.87 -7.70 2.19
CA TYR A 70 5.85 -8.57 1.58
C TYR A 70 5.97 -8.59 0.06
N ASP A 71 6.17 -7.43 -0.58
CA ASP A 71 6.39 -7.35 -2.03
C ASP A 71 7.62 -8.17 -2.43
N THR A 72 8.73 -8.01 -1.71
CA THR A 72 9.96 -8.79 -1.95
C THR A 72 9.76 -10.29 -1.74
N ALA A 73 9.03 -10.70 -0.69
CA ALA A 73 8.71 -12.10 -0.45
C ALA A 73 7.79 -12.66 -1.55
N GLY A 74 6.86 -11.84 -2.05
CA GLY A 74 6.00 -12.14 -3.21
C GLY A 74 6.82 -12.36 -4.47
N ASP A 75 7.76 -11.48 -4.79
CA ASP A 75 8.67 -11.62 -5.92
C ASP A 75 9.51 -12.90 -5.81
N LEU A 76 10.04 -13.20 -4.63
CA LEU A 76 10.82 -14.42 -4.37
C LEU A 76 9.96 -15.70 -4.45
N ALA A 77 8.70 -15.65 -4.00
CA ALA A 77 7.77 -16.76 -4.13
C ALA A 77 7.36 -16.97 -5.60
N ALA A 78 7.13 -15.89 -6.35
CA ALA A 78 6.87 -15.94 -7.79
C ALA A 78 8.04 -16.53 -8.58
N LEU A 79 9.28 -16.25 -8.16
CA LEU A 79 10.46 -16.91 -8.73
C LEU A 79 10.53 -18.41 -8.41
N ARG A 80 9.94 -18.84 -7.28
CA ARG A 80 9.91 -20.26 -6.86
C ARG A 80 8.68 -21.02 -7.38
N ASP A 81 7.62 -20.31 -7.78
CA ASP A 81 6.39 -20.89 -8.31
C ASP A 81 5.76 -19.97 -9.36
N LEU A 82 6.50 -19.77 -10.46
CA LEU A 82 6.06 -18.97 -11.60
C LEU A 82 4.70 -19.46 -12.12
N ASP A 83 4.45 -20.76 -12.05
CA ASP A 83 3.22 -21.38 -12.53
C ASP A 83 2.00 -20.94 -11.71
N ALA A 84 2.07 -20.96 -10.38
CA ALA A 84 0.98 -20.49 -9.54
C ALA A 84 0.65 -19.00 -9.76
N VAL A 85 1.65 -18.16 -10.03
CA VAL A 85 1.44 -16.74 -10.31
C VAL A 85 0.76 -16.53 -11.66
N LEU A 86 1.23 -17.23 -12.70
CA LEU A 86 0.61 -17.17 -14.03
C LEU A 86 -0.84 -17.69 -14.00
N GLU A 87 -1.12 -18.75 -13.22
CA GLU A 87 -2.48 -19.24 -12.96
C GLU A 87 -3.38 -18.17 -12.32
N ALA A 88 -2.91 -17.51 -11.26
CA ALA A 88 -3.67 -16.45 -10.60
C ALA A 88 -3.98 -15.26 -11.52
N ILE A 89 -3.02 -14.86 -12.37
CA ILE A 89 -3.20 -13.78 -13.35
C ILE A 89 -4.26 -14.15 -14.39
N VAL A 90 -4.15 -15.33 -15.01
CA VAL A 90 -5.09 -15.79 -16.05
C VAL A 90 -6.50 -15.93 -15.46
N HIS A 91 -6.62 -16.47 -14.24
CA HIS A 91 -7.90 -16.60 -13.55
C HIS A 91 -8.57 -15.24 -13.30
N ARG A 92 -7.81 -14.26 -12.80
CA ARG A 92 -8.33 -12.91 -12.55
C ARG A 92 -8.73 -12.20 -13.84
N ALA A 93 -7.95 -12.33 -14.92
CA ALA A 93 -8.29 -11.74 -16.21
C ALA A 93 -9.61 -12.29 -16.77
N ARG A 94 -9.82 -13.60 -16.67
CA ARG A 94 -11.08 -14.26 -17.05
C ARG A 94 -12.28 -13.70 -16.28
N GLN A 95 -12.14 -13.57 -14.96
CA GLN A 95 -13.19 -13.01 -14.10
C GLN A 95 -13.49 -11.54 -14.42
N LEU A 96 -12.44 -10.71 -14.57
CA LEU A 96 -12.58 -9.27 -14.80
C LEU A 96 -13.18 -8.95 -16.17
N LEU A 97 -12.84 -9.72 -17.20
CA LEU A 97 -13.35 -9.55 -18.56
C LEU A 97 -14.65 -10.33 -18.82
N ALA A 98 -15.13 -11.08 -17.82
CA ALA A 98 -16.30 -11.95 -17.90
C ALA A 98 -16.28 -12.88 -19.12
N THR A 99 -15.11 -13.45 -19.45
CA THR A 99 -14.96 -14.38 -20.57
C THR A 99 -15.07 -15.83 -20.12
N ASP A 100 -15.47 -16.72 -21.02
CA ASP A 100 -15.58 -18.15 -20.72
C ASP A 100 -14.21 -18.82 -20.56
N ILE A 101 -13.20 -18.35 -21.31
CA ILE A 101 -11.85 -18.90 -21.35
C ILE A 101 -10.83 -17.76 -21.33
N ALA A 102 -9.72 -17.98 -20.61
CA ALA A 102 -8.50 -17.18 -20.73
C ALA A 102 -7.28 -18.10 -20.73
N TYR A 103 -6.22 -17.71 -21.42
CA TYR A 103 -4.99 -18.50 -21.48
C TYR A 103 -3.77 -17.59 -21.64
N MET A 104 -2.59 -18.14 -21.37
CA MET A 104 -1.32 -17.48 -21.63
C MET A 104 -0.38 -18.43 -22.34
N THR A 105 0.20 -17.97 -23.45
CA THR A 105 1.22 -18.71 -24.20
C THR A 105 2.61 -18.15 -23.91
N LEU A 106 3.60 -19.04 -23.76
CA LEU A 106 5.01 -18.66 -23.68
C LEU A 106 5.77 -19.09 -24.92
N HIS A 107 6.77 -18.30 -25.31
CA HIS A 107 7.67 -18.62 -26.40
C HIS A 107 8.68 -19.70 -26.01
N ASP A 108 8.86 -20.68 -26.88
CA ASP A 108 9.89 -21.70 -26.81
C ASP A 108 11.01 -21.35 -27.82
N PRO A 109 12.15 -20.81 -27.36
CA PRO A 109 13.20 -20.33 -28.25
C PRO A 109 13.93 -21.46 -29.00
N GLU A 110 13.85 -22.71 -28.54
CA GLU A 110 14.46 -23.84 -29.24
C GLU A 110 13.59 -24.32 -30.41
N ARG A 111 12.27 -24.24 -30.26
CA ARG A 111 11.31 -24.70 -31.28
C ARG A 111 10.79 -23.57 -32.17
N GLY A 112 10.96 -22.32 -31.76
CA GLY A 112 10.49 -21.15 -32.51
C GLY A 112 8.97 -21.04 -32.57
N ASP A 113 8.26 -21.64 -31.62
CA ASP A 113 6.81 -21.61 -31.48
C ASP A 113 6.41 -21.15 -30.07
N THR A 114 5.11 -21.04 -29.82
CA THR A 114 4.56 -20.75 -28.50
C THR A 114 3.74 -21.93 -28.01
N TYR A 115 3.65 -22.10 -26.71
CA TYR A 115 2.85 -23.15 -26.10
C TYR A 115 1.97 -22.60 -24.99
N MET A 116 0.82 -23.22 -24.78
CA MET A 116 -0.07 -22.90 -23.67
C MET A 116 0.62 -23.21 -22.34
N ARG A 117 1.03 -22.17 -21.61
CA ARG A 117 1.64 -22.34 -20.28
C ARG A 117 0.56 -22.49 -19.21
N VAL A 118 -0.48 -21.67 -19.31
CA VAL A 118 -1.63 -21.67 -18.40
C VAL A 118 -2.91 -21.54 -19.22
N THR A 119 -3.96 -22.23 -18.80
CA THR A 119 -5.30 -22.12 -19.37
C THR A 119 -6.34 -22.21 -18.25
N ASP A 120 -7.28 -21.27 -18.23
CA ASP A 120 -8.42 -21.29 -17.31
C ASP A 120 -9.75 -21.28 -18.09
N GLY A 121 -10.72 -22.06 -17.59
CA GLY A 121 -12.05 -22.22 -18.22
C GLY A 121 -12.13 -23.24 -19.36
N SER A 122 -11.01 -23.79 -19.86
CA SER A 122 -11.01 -24.80 -20.93
C SER A 122 -10.96 -26.24 -20.40
N ILE A 123 -11.97 -27.05 -20.75
CA ILE A 123 -12.00 -28.49 -20.44
C ILE A 123 -11.20 -29.33 -21.44
N SER A 124 -10.87 -28.79 -22.62
CA SER A 124 -10.20 -29.51 -23.70
C SER A 124 -8.72 -29.76 -23.40
N ALA A 125 -8.35 -31.03 -23.20
CA ALA A 125 -6.96 -31.43 -23.06
C ALA A 125 -6.12 -31.10 -24.31
N LYS A 126 -6.73 -31.20 -25.51
CA LYS A 126 -6.08 -30.82 -26.77
C LYS A 126 -5.75 -29.33 -26.83
N PHE A 127 -6.64 -28.49 -26.30
CA PHE A 127 -6.42 -27.05 -26.25
C PHE A 127 -5.28 -26.71 -25.28
N ARG A 128 -5.24 -27.34 -24.10
CA ARG A 128 -4.14 -27.17 -23.13
C ARG A 128 -2.78 -27.64 -23.66
N ALA A 129 -2.75 -28.59 -24.58
CA ALA A 129 -1.53 -29.09 -25.21
C ALA A 129 -1.18 -28.38 -26.54
N LEU A 130 -1.95 -27.36 -26.94
CA LEU A 130 -1.79 -26.68 -28.21
C LEU A 130 -0.48 -25.88 -28.24
N ARG A 131 0.19 -25.93 -29.39
CA ARG A 131 1.33 -25.07 -29.72
C ARG A 131 0.99 -24.29 -30.99
N LEU A 132 1.42 -23.03 -31.03
CA LEU A 132 1.10 -22.09 -32.10
C LEU A 132 2.38 -21.51 -32.68
N ALA A 133 2.45 -21.37 -34.00
CA ALA A 133 3.52 -20.62 -34.64
C ALA A 133 3.53 -19.16 -34.15
N MET A 134 4.69 -18.51 -34.24
CA MET A 134 4.81 -17.10 -33.86
C MET A 134 3.81 -16.23 -34.65
N GLY A 135 3.03 -15.42 -33.94
CA GLY A 135 2.01 -14.53 -34.52
C GLY A 135 0.69 -15.21 -34.92
N ALA A 136 0.48 -16.49 -34.59
CA ALA A 136 -0.75 -17.22 -34.90
C ALA A 136 -1.77 -17.27 -33.74
N GLY A 137 -1.54 -16.51 -32.66
CA GLY A 137 -2.36 -16.46 -31.46
C GLY A 137 -3.04 -15.11 -31.25
#